data_AF-A0A2G8SEZ1-F1
#
_entry.id   AF-A0A2G8SEZ1-F1
#
_cell.length_a   1.000
_cell.length_b   1.000
_cell.length_c   1.000
_cell.angle_alpha   90.00
_cell.angle_beta   90.00
_cell.angle_gamma   90.00
#
_symmetry.space_group_name_H-M   'P 1'
#
loop_
_entity.id
_entity.type
_entity.pdbx_description
1 polymer ?
#
loop_
_entity_poly.entity_id
_entity_poly.type
_entity_poly.pdbx_seq_one_letter_code
_entity_poly.pdbx_strand_id
1 'polypeptide(L)'
;MPRLRELRVDSLRISGAPLLALLLSPTLRLLDLSFGVENGEENRVRSPHVYTSILQILPDMAPDLEHFTYGSGFDLPVGQNDLQSFAQFKRLHSLTTSPEMALNQHVLQVFSSVATLQTLSCCIDLSGISALVLPSDPFLQLTNIDLRAHSDHLLTFFRACPFPNLVHIGLQITHPPSVSHPRDIFIALCQHCDPKLIKSFDVDVMYRFAARPRSLMEYVEPLMALRNMGSFRLVFMYTEPSICDGDILRIGAAWPRLTRLNVDHHTTKYAQPDVAAPSLSAIVELARRCPALTFLVIPELDPRALPEQSAVPALGHALRTLAIDNVLPPLSSQVFIDMATILDRVFPSLDLKKALLLVGPYGKGWVDVLRLMEAMQLGRANGAMYADLQRDSEA
;
A
#
# COMPACT_ATOMS: atom_id res chain seq x y z
N MET A 1 25.99 4.31 -28.93
CA MET A 1 24.76 5.15 -29.02
C MET A 1 24.81 6.24 -27.96
N PRO A 2 25.32 7.45 -28.25
CA PRO A 2 25.70 8.43 -27.22
C PRO A 2 24.53 9.17 -26.54
N ARG A 3 23.29 8.69 -26.67
CA ARG A 3 22.09 9.37 -26.15
C ARG A 3 21.09 8.43 -25.47
N LEU A 4 21.45 7.16 -25.24
CA LEU A 4 20.55 6.24 -24.55
C LEU A 4 20.42 6.69 -23.08
N ARG A 5 19.19 7.00 -22.66
CA ARG A 5 18.88 7.45 -21.29
C ARG A 5 18.11 6.42 -20.49
N GLU A 6 17.37 5.56 -21.17
CA GLU A 6 16.54 4.54 -20.56
C GLU A 6 16.81 3.22 -21.27
N LEU A 7 16.99 2.15 -20.50
CA LEU A 7 17.13 0.80 -20.99
C LEU A 7 16.30 -0.12 -20.12
N ARG A 8 15.40 -0.88 -20.74
CA ARG A 8 14.58 -1.89 -20.08
C ARG A 8 14.84 -3.23 -20.75
N VAL A 9 15.14 -4.24 -19.95
CA VAL A 9 15.44 -5.59 -20.43
C VAL A 9 14.63 -6.57 -19.59
N ASP A 10 13.51 -7.04 -20.14
CA ASP A 10 12.54 -7.86 -19.39
C ASP A 10 12.95 -9.34 -19.26
N SER A 11 14.05 -9.76 -19.88
CA SER A 11 14.50 -11.16 -19.84
C SER A 11 15.93 -11.31 -20.40
N LEU A 12 16.93 -10.80 -19.68
CA LEU A 12 18.33 -10.95 -20.08
C LEU A 12 18.77 -12.41 -19.91
N ARG A 13 19.09 -13.05 -21.03
CA ARG A 13 19.79 -14.34 -21.06
C ARG A 13 21.30 -14.14 -20.99
N ILE A 14 22.04 -15.16 -20.57
CA ILE A 14 23.51 -15.14 -20.48
C ILE A 14 24.13 -14.75 -21.82
N SER A 15 23.60 -15.27 -22.93
CA SER A 15 24.08 -14.95 -24.28
C SER A 15 23.88 -13.49 -24.68
N GLY A 16 22.97 -12.77 -24.01
CA GLY A 16 22.71 -11.35 -24.21
C GLY A 16 23.59 -10.42 -23.37
N ALA A 17 24.33 -10.93 -22.39
CA ALA A 17 25.16 -10.10 -21.50
C ALA A 17 26.20 -9.24 -22.23
N PRO A 18 26.92 -9.74 -23.26
CA PRO A 18 27.84 -8.89 -24.01
C PRO A 18 27.14 -7.74 -24.75
N LEU A 19 25.92 -7.99 -25.27
CA LEU A 19 25.13 -6.96 -25.93
C LEU A 19 24.68 -5.90 -24.92
N LEU A 20 24.27 -6.30 -23.71
CA LEU A 20 23.93 -5.37 -22.64
C LEU A 20 25.11 -4.44 -22.33
N ALA A 21 26.32 -4.98 -22.17
CA ALA A 21 27.50 -4.17 -21.90
C ALA A 21 27.78 -3.11 -22.99
N LEU A 22 27.44 -3.38 -24.26
CA LEU A 22 27.55 -2.41 -25.36
C LEU A 22 26.44 -1.35 -25.37
N LEU A 23 25.30 -1.63 -24.71
CA LEU A 23 24.18 -0.73 -24.57
C LEU A 23 24.29 0.16 -23.33
N LEU A 24 25.04 -0.26 -22.31
CA LEU A 24 25.36 0.58 -21.16
C LEU A 24 26.12 1.82 -21.64
N SER A 25 25.71 2.97 -21.13
CA SER A 25 26.23 4.26 -21.56
C SER A 25 26.31 5.23 -20.39
N PRO A 26 27.30 6.14 -20.37
CA PRO A 26 27.38 7.17 -19.34
C PRO A 26 26.17 8.12 -19.31
N THR A 27 25.34 8.17 -20.36
CA THR A 27 24.13 8.98 -20.36
C THR A 27 22.90 8.27 -19.79
N LEU A 28 23.03 6.99 -19.42
CA LEU A 28 21.93 6.17 -18.92
C LEU A 28 21.49 6.67 -17.53
N ARG A 29 20.19 6.91 -17.38
CA ARG A 29 19.55 7.42 -16.15
C ARG A 29 18.63 6.38 -15.53
N LEU A 30 17.98 5.57 -16.34
CA LEU A 30 17.10 4.49 -15.90
C LEU A 30 17.55 3.17 -16.51
N LEU A 31 17.73 2.19 -15.64
CA LEU A 31 18.00 0.81 -16.03
C LEU A 31 17.03 -0.12 -15.29
N ASP A 32 16.19 -0.81 -16.05
CA ASP A 32 15.34 -1.89 -15.57
C ASP A 32 15.88 -3.21 -16.15
N LEU A 33 16.32 -4.09 -15.27
CA LEU A 33 17.04 -5.31 -15.63
C LEU A 33 16.40 -6.50 -14.95
N SER A 34 15.72 -7.33 -15.74
CA SER A 34 15.21 -8.63 -15.35
C SER A 34 15.98 -9.72 -16.07
N PHE A 35 16.26 -10.83 -15.39
CA PHE A 35 17.00 -11.95 -15.96
C PHE A 35 16.05 -13.06 -16.38
N GLY A 36 16.25 -13.62 -17.57
CA GLY A 36 15.37 -14.67 -18.10
C GLY A 36 15.69 -16.03 -17.50
N VAL A 37 14.68 -16.87 -17.28
CA VAL A 37 14.88 -18.27 -16.84
C VAL A 37 15.70 -19.03 -17.90
N GLU A 38 16.85 -19.55 -17.48
CA GLU A 38 17.74 -20.31 -18.33
C GLU A 38 17.38 -21.80 -18.29
N ASN A 39 17.00 -22.32 -19.46
CA ASN A 39 16.68 -23.73 -19.64
C ASN A 39 17.98 -24.50 -19.96
N GLY A 40 18.75 -24.83 -18.92
CA GLY A 40 19.97 -25.65 -19.03
C GLY A 40 20.81 -25.61 -17.76
N GLU A 41 21.28 -26.77 -17.27
CA GLU A 41 22.09 -26.85 -16.04
C GLU A 41 23.38 -26.04 -16.14
N GLU A 42 24.07 -26.10 -17.28
CA GLU A 42 25.31 -25.32 -17.49
C GLU A 42 25.08 -23.81 -17.37
N ASN A 43 23.95 -23.32 -17.90
CA ASN A 43 23.60 -21.91 -17.80
C ASN A 43 23.27 -21.52 -16.37
N ARG A 44 22.59 -22.37 -15.59
CA ARG A 44 22.30 -22.12 -14.16
C ARG A 44 23.56 -21.96 -13.31
N VAL A 45 24.63 -22.67 -13.64
CA VAL A 45 25.92 -22.54 -12.94
C VAL A 45 26.66 -21.26 -13.34
N ARG A 46 26.58 -20.85 -14.60
CA ARG A 46 27.30 -19.66 -15.11
C ARG A 46 26.57 -18.34 -14.88
N SER A 47 25.22 -18.37 -14.82
CA SER A 47 24.39 -17.18 -14.69
C SER A 47 24.80 -16.26 -13.54
N PRO A 48 25.07 -16.74 -12.31
CA PRO A 48 25.39 -15.86 -11.19
C PRO A 48 26.62 -15.00 -11.50
N HIS A 49 27.70 -15.62 -11.98
CA HIS A 49 28.94 -14.92 -12.29
C HIS A 49 28.77 -13.83 -13.35
N VAL A 50 27.95 -14.08 -14.37
CA VAL A 50 27.69 -13.10 -15.43
C VAL A 50 26.89 -11.93 -14.89
N TYR A 51 25.88 -12.19 -14.05
CA TYR A 51 25.04 -11.14 -13.46
C TYR A 51 25.83 -10.31 -12.46
N THR A 52 26.60 -10.96 -11.59
CA THR A 52 27.56 -10.32 -10.68
C THR A 52 28.51 -9.40 -11.46
N SER A 53 29.09 -9.88 -12.56
CA SER A 53 30.03 -9.10 -13.36
C SER A 53 29.36 -7.85 -13.94
N ILE A 54 28.13 -7.97 -14.44
CA ILE A 54 27.35 -6.82 -14.92
C ILE A 54 27.14 -5.81 -13.78
N LEU A 55 26.62 -6.26 -12.63
CA LEU A 55 26.34 -5.39 -11.48
C LEU A 55 27.60 -4.67 -10.96
N GLN A 56 28.74 -5.33 -11.00
CA GLN A 56 30.02 -4.76 -10.57
C GLN A 56 30.51 -3.64 -11.50
N ILE A 57 30.32 -3.78 -12.83
CA ILE A 57 30.77 -2.77 -13.81
C ILE A 57 29.74 -1.64 -14.04
N LEU A 58 28.52 -1.77 -13.53
CA LEU A 58 27.45 -0.79 -13.77
C LEU A 58 27.83 0.64 -13.39
N PRO A 59 28.46 0.92 -12.23
CA PRO A 59 28.86 2.29 -11.88
C PRO A 59 29.90 2.90 -12.83
N ASP A 60 30.77 2.08 -13.41
CA ASP A 60 31.77 2.56 -14.37
C ASP A 60 31.15 2.85 -15.75
N MET A 61 30.22 1.99 -16.18
CA MET A 61 29.59 2.09 -17.50
C MET A 61 28.45 3.10 -17.55
N ALA A 62 27.75 3.28 -16.42
CA ALA A 62 26.60 4.17 -16.27
C ALA A 62 26.69 4.99 -14.96
N PRO A 63 27.77 5.77 -14.72
CA PRO A 63 28.00 6.50 -13.46
C PRO A 63 26.91 7.49 -13.06
N ASP A 64 26.08 7.83 -14.04
CA ASP A 64 25.06 8.85 -14.03
C ASP A 64 23.65 8.26 -13.80
N LEU A 65 23.57 6.97 -13.46
CA LEU A 65 22.33 6.25 -13.21
C LEU A 65 21.57 6.85 -12.01
N GLU A 66 20.27 7.08 -12.21
CA GLU A 66 19.36 7.69 -11.24
C GLU A 66 18.33 6.68 -10.71
N HIS A 67 17.91 5.74 -11.56
CA HIS A 67 16.93 4.72 -11.24
C HIS A 67 17.46 3.35 -11.66
N PHE A 68 17.50 2.42 -10.70
CA PHE A 68 17.85 1.03 -10.96
C PHE A 68 16.76 0.09 -10.44
N THR A 69 16.25 -0.74 -11.34
CA THR A 69 15.33 -1.83 -11.00
C THR A 69 15.99 -3.16 -11.36
N TYR A 70 16.16 -4.01 -10.36
CA TYR A 70 16.58 -5.40 -10.51
C TYR A 70 15.33 -6.27 -10.41
N GLY A 71 14.83 -6.73 -11.56
CA GLY A 71 13.59 -7.51 -11.64
C GLY A 71 13.79 -9.01 -11.41
N SER A 72 12.66 -9.72 -11.40
CA SER A 72 12.57 -11.15 -11.13
C SER A 72 13.22 -11.97 -12.23
N GLY A 73 13.78 -13.13 -11.87
CA GLY A 73 14.40 -14.02 -12.85
C GLY A 73 14.99 -15.29 -12.28
N PHE A 74 15.57 -15.20 -11.08
CA PHE A 74 16.12 -16.35 -10.36
C PHE A 74 16.20 -16.11 -8.85
N ASP A 75 16.08 -17.19 -8.06
CA ASP A 75 16.54 -17.29 -6.67
C ASP A 75 18.08 -17.40 -6.61
N LEU A 76 18.80 -16.62 -7.41
CA LEU A 76 20.26 -16.62 -7.30
C LEU A 76 20.64 -15.82 -6.06
N PRO A 77 21.38 -16.43 -5.12
CA PRO A 77 21.95 -15.67 -4.03
C PRO A 77 22.95 -14.70 -4.65
N VAL A 78 22.53 -13.46 -4.87
CA VAL A 78 23.43 -12.38 -5.24
C VAL A 78 24.49 -12.34 -4.15
N GLY A 79 25.73 -12.59 -4.54
CA GLY A 79 26.84 -12.65 -3.61
C GLY A 79 26.92 -11.35 -2.82
N GLN A 80 27.28 -11.44 -1.55
CA GLN A 80 27.41 -10.25 -0.67
C GLN A 80 28.30 -9.16 -1.31
N ASN A 81 29.27 -9.54 -2.13
CA ASN A 81 30.22 -8.62 -2.74
C ASN A 81 29.75 -8.01 -4.07
N ASP A 82 28.66 -8.49 -4.64
CA ASP A 82 28.26 -8.15 -6.01
C ASP A 82 27.72 -6.72 -6.12
N LEU A 83 27.16 -6.22 -5.02
CA LEU A 83 26.53 -4.91 -4.95
C LEU A 83 27.42 -3.84 -4.33
N GLN A 84 28.62 -4.18 -3.85
CA GLN A 84 29.54 -3.21 -3.23
C GLN A 84 29.86 -2.02 -4.14
N SER A 85 29.86 -2.25 -5.46
CA SER A 85 30.07 -1.21 -6.47
C SER A 85 29.00 -0.11 -6.41
N PHE A 86 27.80 -0.40 -5.91
CA PHE A 86 26.69 0.57 -5.87
C PHE A 86 26.95 1.78 -4.97
N ALA A 87 27.83 1.65 -3.98
CA ALA A 87 28.28 2.79 -3.18
C ALA A 87 28.96 3.90 -4.03
N GLN A 88 29.39 3.58 -5.25
CA GLN A 88 30.03 4.51 -6.17
C GLN A 88 29.04 5.37 -6.94
N PHE A 89 27.75 5.01 -6.98
CA PHE A 89 26.74 5.82 -7.66
C PHE A 89 26.53 7.14 -6.92
N LYS A 90 26.84 8.24 -7.60
CA LYS A 90 26.67 9.59 -7.04
C LYS A 90 25.25 10.12 -7.21
N ARG A 91 24.44 9.52 -8.09
CA ARG A 91 23.14 10.05 -8.51
C ARG A 91 21.99 9.06 -8.36
N LEU A 92 22.22 7.89 -7.78
CA LEU A 92 21.19 6.87 -7.64
C LEU A 92 20.14 7.33 -6.62
N HIS A 93 18.98 7.75 -7.11
CA HIS A 93 17.85 8.23 -6.32
C HIS A 93 16.86 7.12 -5.99
N SER A 94 16.74 6.10 -6.85
CA SER A 94 15.77 5.03 -6.69
C SER A 94 16.39 3.67 -6.95
N LEU A 95 16.17 2.78 -5.99
CA LEU A 95 16.59 1.38 -6.06
C LEU A 95 15.37 0.49 -5.79
N THR A 96 15.09 -0.42 -6.73
CA THR A 96 14.06 -1.45 -6.57
C THR A 96 14.69 -2.81 -6.82
N THR A 97 14.52 -3.75 -5.90
CA THR A 97 14.97 -5.14 -6.05
C THR A 97 13.80 -6.09 -6.09
N SER A 98 13.99 -7.23 -6.76
CA SER A 98 12.96 -8.25 -6.86
C SER A 98 12.57 -8.80 -5.49
N PRO A 99 11.30 -9.22 -5.28
CA PRO A 99 10.88 -9.81 -4.01
C PRO A 99 11.61 -11.10 -3.64
N GLU A 100 12.16 -11.82 -4.62
CA GLU A 100 12.98 -13.03 -4.43
C GLU A 100 14.41 -12.69 -3.97
N MET A 101 14.87 -11.45 -4.20
CA MET A 101 16.20 -11.01 -3.81
C MET A 101 16.16 -10.37 -2.42
N ALA A 102 16.36 -11.18 -1.39
CA ALA A 102 16.41 -10.70 -0.03
C ALA A 102 17.76 -10.04 0.30
N LEU A 103 17.70 -8.80 0.81
CA LEU A 103 18.86 -8.02 1.21
C LEU A 103 19.23 -8.36 2.65
N ASN A 104 20.47 -8.78 2.85
CA ASN A 104 21.06 -8.96 4.18
C ASN A 104 21.72 -7.68 4.69
N GLN A 105 22.24 -7.72 5.93
CA GLN A 105 22.90 -6.56 6.56
C GLN A 105 24.00 -5.94 5.70
N HIS A 106 24.86 -6.75 5.08
CA HIS A 106 26.00 -6.23 4.32
C HIS A 106 25.55 -5.43 3.09
N VAL A 107 24.54 -5.92 2.38
CA VAL A 107 23.99 -5.19 1.24
C VAL A 107 23.25 -3.91 1.69
N LEU A 108 22.52 -3.97 2.81
CA LEU A 108 21.89 -2.78 3.39
C LEU A 108 22.92 -1.73 3.82
N GLN A 109 24.08 -2.13 4.35
CA GLN A 109 25.18 -1.21 4.66
C GLN A 109 25.67 -0.48 3.39
N VAL A 110 25.85 -1.21 2.29
CA VAL A 110 26.25 -0.59 1.01
C VAL A 110 25.22 0.43 0.54
N PHE A 111 23.94 0.07 0.50
CA PHE A 111 22.90 1.00 0.04
C PHE A 111 22.67 2.17 0.99
N SER A 112 22.87 1.98 2.29
CA SER A 112 22.79 3.07 3.26
C SER A 112 23.87 4.15 3.07
N SER A 113 24.97 3.81 2.39
CA SER A 113 26.04 4.75 2.05
C SER A 113 25.77 5.60 0.80
N VAL A 114 24.73 5.24 0.02
CA VAL A 114 24.32 6.00 -1.17
C VAL A 114 23.55 7.24 -0.72
N ALA A 115 24.27 8.34 -0.52
CA ALA A 115 23.74 9.57 0.07
C ALA A 115 22.59 10.21 -0.74
N THR A 116 22.43 9.88 -2.02
CA THR A 116 21.37 10.41 -2.89
C THR A 116 20.11 9.54 -2.93
N LEU A 117 20.10 8.38 -2.26
CA LEU A 117 18.99 7.44 -2.33
C LEU A 117 17.75 8.01 -1.64
N GLN A 118 16.66 8.16 -2.40
CA GLN A 118 15.38 8.71 -1.97
C GLN A 118 14.26 7.67 -1.93
N THR A 119 14.34 6.64 -2.78
CA THR A 119 13.35 5.56 -2.85
C THR A 119 14.06 4.21 -2.74
N LEU A 120 13.62 3.39 -1.80
CA LEU A 120 14.10 2.02 -1.62
C LEU A 120 12.92 1.05 -1.62
N SER A 121 12.89 0.13 -2.58
CA SER A 121 11.95 -0.98 -2.60
C SER A 121 12.73 -2.30 -2.60
N CYS A 122 12.56 -3.14 -1.59
CA CYS A 122 13.32 -4.37 -1.47
C CYS A 122 12.70 -5.41 -0.53
N CYS A 123 13.20 -6.64 -0.62
CA CYS A 123 12.97 -7.69 0.38
C CYS A 123 14.11 -7.68 1.40
N ILE A 124 13.83 -7.85 2.70
CA ILE A 124 14.85 -7.86 3.77
C ILE A 124 14.89 -9.23 4.45
N ASP A 125 16.09 -9.79 4.55
CA ASP A 125 16.36 -11.00 5.35
C ASP A 125 17.54 -10.76 6.30
N LEU A 126 17.23 -10.70 7.59
CA LEU A 126 18.20 -10.53 8.68
C LEU A 126 18.29 -11.80 9.53
N SER A 127 18.02 -12.97 8.95
CA SER A 127 18.13 -14.25 9.63
C SER A 127 19.51 -14.43 10.26
N GLY A 128 19.53 -14.77 11.56
CA GLY A 128 20.76 -14.93 12.34
C GLY A 128 21.38 -13.63 12.84
N ILE A 129 20.76 -12.47 12.61
CA ILE A 129 21.26 -11.16 13.06
C ILE A 129 20.40 -10.66 14.21
N SER A 130 21.00 -10.49 15.38
CA SER A 130 20.30 -9.95 16.57
C SER A 130 20.20 -8.42 16.57
N ALA A 131 21.15 -7.73 15.93
CA ALA A 131 21.20 -6.28 15.85
C ALA A 131 21.80 -5.85 14.51
N LEU A 132 21.08 -5.01 13.77
CA LEU A 132 21.54 -4.48 12.49
C LEU A 132 22.53 -3.34 12.73
N VAL A 133 23.76 -3.51 12.20
CA VAL A 133 24.80 -2.48 12.27
C VAL A 133 24.84 -1.73 10.95
N LEU A 134 24.59 -0.43 10.97
CA LEU A 134 24.68 0.46 9.82
C LEU A 134 25.66 1.61 10.11
N PRO A 135 26.10 2.36 9.08
CA PRO A 135 26.80 3.64 9.27
C PRO A 135 26.00 4.60 10.15
N SER A 136 26.65 5.65 10.69
CA SER A 136 26.03 6.57 11.66
C SER A 136 24.82 7.34 11.15
N ASP A 137 24.72 7.54 9.84
CA ASP A 137 23.68 8.34 9.19
C ASP A 137 23.04 7.58 8.01
N PRO A 138 22.44 6.40 8.25
CA PRO A 138 21.95 5.57 7.18
C PRO A 138 20.67 6.20 6.62
N PHE A 139 20.54 6.23 5.29
CA PHE A 139 19.28 6.53 4.60
C PHE A 139 18.65 7.92 4.90
N LEU A 140 19.45 8.94 5.26
CA LEU A 140 18.92 10.26 5.61
C LEU A 140 18.04 10.91 4.53
N GLN A 141 18.25 10.60 3.24
CA GLN A 141 17.49 11.17 2.13
C GLN A 141 16.27 10.33 1.72
N LEU A 142 16.01 9.19 2.36
CA LEU A 142 14.85 8.36 2.01
C LEU A 142 13.55 9.10 2.29
N THR A 143 12.75 9.21 1.24
CA THR A 143 11.39 9.76 1.24
C THR A 143 10.35 8.66 1.07
N ASN A 144 10.70 7.58 0.37
CA ASN A 144 9.80 6.48 0.07
C ASN A 144 10.49 5.14 0.40
N ILE A 145 9.80 4.28 1.14
CA ILE A 145 10.21 2.88 1.32
C ILE A 145 9.07 1.95 0.93
N ASP A 146 9.40 0.81 0.33
CA ASP A 146 8.49 -0.32 0.13
C ASP A 146 9.23 -1.62 0.49
N LEU A 147 8.96 -2.14 1.68
CA LEU A 147 9.75 -3.22 2.27
C LEU A 147 8.94 -4.49 2.41
N ARG A 148 9.49 -5.61 1.95
CA ARG A 148 8.95 -6.96 2.18
C ARG A 148 9.84 -7.72 3.15
N ALA A 149 9.34 -8.17 4.30
CA ALA A 149 10.16 -8.96 5.21
C ALA A 149 9.36 -9.74 6.27
N HIS A 150 10.07 -10.51 7.09
CA HIS A 150 9.57 -11.02 8.37
C HIS A 150 9.34 -9.85 9.35
N SER A 151 8.34 -9.95 10.23
CA SER A 151 8.03 -8.88 11.20
C SER A 151 9.24 -8.45 12.04
N ASP A 152 9.97 -9.42 12.59
CA ASP A 152 11.18 -9.15 13.39
C ASP A 152 12.30 -8.46 12.59
N HIS A 153 12.42 -8.72 11.28
CA HIS A 153 13.41 -8.07 10.42
C HIS A 153 13.05 -6.60 10.18
N LEU A 154 11.77 -6.31 9.91
CA LEU A 154 11.29 -4.92 9.81
C LEU A 154 11.52 -4.16 11.11
N LEU A 155 11.18 -4.77 12.25
CA LEU A 155 11.40 -4.16 13.57
C LEU A 155 12.88 -3.84 13.79
N THR A 156 13.77 -4.77 13.44
CA THR A 156 15.22 -4.59 13.56
C THR A 156 15.72 -3.48 12.65
N PHE A 157 15.21 -3.42 11.41
CA PHE A 157 15.54 -2.39 10.43
C PHE A 157 15.10 -0.99 10.89
N PHE A 158 13.85 -0.83 11.34
CA PHE A 158 13.33 0.45 11.81
C PHE A 158 14.05 0.96 13.06
N ARG A 159 14.51 0.07 13.95
CA ARG A 159 15.30 0.47 15.14
C ARG A 159 16.71 0.96 14.79
N ALA A 160 17.27 0.46 13.70
CA ALA A 160 18.65 0.77 13.29
C ALA A 160 18.75 2.03 12.42
N CYS A 161 17.64 2.53 11.87
CA CYS A 161 17.65 3.63 10.91
C CYS A 161 16.81 4.82 11.39
N PRO A 162 17.35 6.05 11.42
CA PRO A 162 16.54 7.25 11.49
C PRO A 162 15.95 7.59 10.10
N PHE A 163 14.68 7.95 10.05
CA PHE A 163 13.98 8.30 8.82
C PHE A 163 13.40 9.73 8.89
N PRO A 164 14.26 10.76 8.89
CA PRO A 164 13.83 12.13 9.13
C PRO A 164 13.02 12.73 7.97
N ASN A 165 13.08 12.15 6.77
CA ASN A 165 12.47 12.71 5.54
C ASN A 165 11.40 11.81 4.92
N LEU A 166 10.98 10.76 5.62
CA LEU A 166 10.06 9.76 5.07
C LEU A 166 8.66 10.37 4.87
N VAL A 167 8.03 10.03 3.75
CA VAL A 167 6.72 10.54 3.33
C VAL A 167 5.78 9.39 3.00
N HIS A 168 6.30 8.35 2.34
CA HIS A 168 5.54 7.17 1.93
C HIS A 168 6.17 5.89 2.48
N ILE A 169 5.34 5.02 3.02
CA ILE A 169 5.75 3.75 3.61
C ILE A 169 4.85 2.63 3.08
N GLY A 170 5.44 1.72 2.32
CA GLY A 170 4.87 0.42 1.93
C GLY A 170 5.51 -0.70 2.74
N LEU A 171 4.71 -1.61 3.31
CA LEU A 171 5.19 -2.80 4.01
C LEU A 171 4.43 -4.05 3.55
N GLN A 172 5.17 -5.11 3.21
CA GLN A 172 4.63 -6.46 3.01
C GLN A 172 5.17 -7.38 4.10
N ILE A 173 4.33 -7.65 5.11
CA ILE A 173 4.74 -8.40 6.30
C ILE A 173 4.43 -9.87 6.07
N THR A 174 5.48 -10.66 5.82
CA THR A 174 5.37 -12.05 5.36
C THR A 174 5.06 -13.06 6.47
N HIS A 175 5.42 -12.73 7.72
CA HIS A 175 5.37 -13.64 8.86
C HIS A 175 5.10 -12.87 10.16
N PRO A 176 4.44 -13.49 11.16
CA PRO A 176 4.21 -12.87 12.45
C PRO A 176 5.53 -12.65 13.21
N PRO A 177 5.56 -11.75 14.18
CA PRO A 177 6.71 -11.65 15.10
C PRO A 177 6.89 -12.95 15.89
N SER A 178 8.15 -13.33 16.14
CA SER A 178 8.48 -14.57 16.87
C SER A 178 8.29 -14.40 18.38
N VAL A 179 8.56 -13.21 18.91
CA VAL A 179 8.55 -12.90 20.35
C VAL A 179 7.81 -11.59 20.66
N SER A 180 7.79 -10.65 19.71
CA SER A 180 7.23 -9.31 19.89
C SER A 180 5.74 -9.26 19.57
N HIS A 181 5.07 -8.17 19.99
CA HIS A 181 3.69 -7.94 19.55
C HIS A 181 3.71 -7.41 18.11
N PRO A 182 2.76 -7.80 17.22
CA PRO A 182 2.73 -7.30 15.84
C PRO A 182 2.72 -5.76 15.72
N ARG A 183 2.21 -5.09 16.77
CA ARG A 183 2.17 -3.64 16.93
C ARG A 183 3.55 -2.99 17.09
N ASP A 184 4.55 -3.73 17.57
CA ASP A 184 5.86 -3.19 17.93
C ASP A 184 6.61 -2.60 16.72
N ILE A 185 6.35 -3.11 15.51
CA ILE A 185 6.88 -2.52 14.27
C ILE A 185 6.41 -1.08 14.12
N PHE A 186 5.12 -0.80 14.34
CA PHE A 186 4.58 0.55 14.18
C PHE A 186 5.01 1.48 15.31
N ILE A 187 5.24 0.95 16.51
CA ILE A 187 5.85 1.73 17.60
C ILE A 187 7.26 2.17 17.19
N ALA A 188 8.09 1.23 16.73
CA ALA A 188 9.45 1.56 16.27
C ALA A 188 9.41 2.56 15.11
N LEU A 189 8.54 2.35 14.13
CA LEU A 189 8.36 3.27 13.01
C LEU A 189 8.04 4.70 13.48
N CYS A 190 7.06 4.86 14.36
CA CYS A 190 6.68 6.18 14.89
C CYS A 190 7.77 6.81 15.79
N GLN A 191 8.67 6.02 16.36
CA GLN A 191 9.82 6.52 17.14
C GLN A 191 10.97 7.00 16.25
N HIS A 192 11.11 6.43 15.05
CA HIS A 192 12.25 6.67 14.16
C HIS A 192 11.92 7.53 12.94
N CYS A 193 10.65 7.84 12.69
CA CYS A 193 10.19 8.73 11.62
C CYS A 193 9.69 10.07 12.17
N ASP A 194 9.71 11.14 11.38
CA ASP A 194 8.95 12.35 11.70
C ASP A 194 7.46 12.14 11.39
N PRO A 195 6.58 12.07 12.41
CA PRO A 195 5.15 11.80 12.20
C PRO A 195 4.43 12.91 11.40
N LYS A 196 5.03 14.09 11.23
CA LYS A 196 4.47 15.19 10.45
C LYS A 196 4.70 15.03 8.95
N LEU A 197 5.69 14.25 8.54
CA LEU A 197 6.03 14.11 7.12
C LEU A 197 5.32 12.94 6.45
N ILE A 198 4.95 11.90 7.21
CA ILE A 198 4.24 10.74 6.66
C ILE A 198 2.87 11.16 6.13
N LYS A 199 2.64 10.91 4.84
CA LYS A 199 1.39 11.21 4.12
C LYS A 199 0.71 9.96 3.59
N SER A 200 1.45 8.87 3.37
CA SER A 200 0.92 7.63 2.79
C SER A 200 1.49 6.44 3.53
N PHE A 201 0.62 5.49 3.83
CA PHE A 201 0.96 4.27 4.55
C PHE A 201 0.18 3.10 3.97
N ASP A 202 0.89 2.11 3.48
CA ASP A 202 0.35 0.98 2.75
C ASP A 202 0.92 -0.32 3.35
N VAL A 203 0.08 -1.20 3.86
CA VAL A 203 0.53 -2.45 4.50
C VAL A 203 -0.26 -3.64 4.01
N ASP A 204 0.46 -4.68 3.59
CA ASP A 204 -0.07 -6.01 3.33
C ASP A 204 0.40 -6.98 4.43
N VAL A 205 -0.55 -7.54 5.17
CA VAL A 205 -0.31 -8.56 6.19
C VAL A 205 -0.51 -9.94 5.56
N MET A 206 0.59 -10.62 5.24
CA MET A 206 0.61 -11.88 4.49
C MET A 206 0.72 -13.12 5.40
N TYR A 207 0.29 -13.05 6.65
CA TYR A 207 0.28 -14.18 7.57
C TYR A 207 -1.03 -14.30 8.35
N ARG A 208 -1.21 -15.44 9.01
CA ARG A 208 -2.34 -15.68 9.93
C ARG A 208 -1.98 -15.30 11.35
N PHE A 209 -2.86 -14.57 12.03
CA PHE A 209 -2.68 -14.32 13.46
C PHE A 209 -2.91 -15.59 14.26
N ALA A 210 -2.13 -15.80 15.33
CA ALA A 210 -2.34 -16.90 16.26
C ALA A 210 -3.69 -16.77 16.99
N ALA A 211 -4.05 -15.53 17.36
CA ALA A 211 -5.37 -15.16 17.86
C ALA A 211 -5.89 -13.97 17.04
N ARG A 212 -7.15 -14.05 16.60
CA ARG A 212 -7.80 -12.99 15.83
C ARG A 212 -7.88 -11.70 16.68
N PRO A 213 -7.40 -10.54 16.18
CA PRO A 213 -7.56 -9.26 16.88
C PRO A 213 -9.03 -8.88 17.00
N ARG A 214 -9.45 -8.38 18.17
CA ARG A 214 -10.86 -7.95 18.41
C ARG A 214 -11.13 -6.53 17.97
N SER A 215 -10.09 -5.79 17.63
CA SER A 215 -10.16 -4.43 17.11
C SER A 215 -8.95 -4.19 16.22
N LEU A 216 -9.16 -3.40 15.17
CA LEU A 216 -8.09 -2.96 14.29
C LEU A 216 -7.02 -2.17 15.07
N MET A 217 -7.41 -1.45 16.12
CA MET A 217 -6.53 -0.62 16.94
C MET A 217 -5.54 -1.42 17.78
N GLU A 218 -5.78 -2.70 18.04
CA GLU A 218 -4.78 -3.59 18.67
C GLU A 218 -3.50 -3.67 17.83
N TYR A 219 -3.62 -3.43 16.52
CA TYR A 219 -2.52 -3.43 15.58
C TYR A 219 -2.03 -2.02 15.26
N VAL A 220 -2.92 -1.12 14.83
CA VAL A 220 -2.52 0.14 14.19
C VAL A 220 -2.53 1.38 15.09
N GLU A 221 -2.85 1.26 16.38
CA GLU A 221 -2.92 2.42 17.28
C GLU A 221 -1.69 3.36 17.20
N PRO A 222 -0.43 2.88 17.15
CA PRO A 222 0.73 3.78 17.08
C PRO A 222 0.68 4.76 15.91
N LEU A 223 0.06 4.35 14.80
CA LEU A 223 -0.04 5.15 13.57
C LEU A 223 -1.04 6.32 13.72
N MET A 224 -1.85 6.35 14.78
CA MET A 224 -2.73 7.50 15.08
C MET A 224 -1.95 8.78 15.40
N ALA A 225 -0.64 8.68 15.68
CA ALA A 225 0.24 9.82 15.83
C ALA A 225 0.53 10.56 14.50
N LEU A 226 0.32 9.91 13.35
CA LEU A 226 0.63 10.43 12.01
C LEU A 226 -0.44 11.41 11.51
N ARG A 227 -0.50 12.62 12.06
CA ARG A 227 -1.60 13.59 11.84
C ARG A 227 -1.79 14.06 10.40
N ASN A 228 -0.76 13.94 9.56
CA ASN A 228 -0.79 14.37 8.15
C ASN A 228 -1.11 13.23 7.17
N MET A 229 -1.63 12.10 7.67
CA MET A 229 -2.03 10.97 6.85
C MET A 229 -3.09 11.39 5.81
N GLY A 230 -2.75 11.21 4.53
CA GLY A 230 -3.63 11.46 3.40
C GLY A 230 -4.11 10.16 2.73
N SER A 231 -3.32 9.10 2.78
CA SER A 231 -3.65 7.77 2.23
C SER A 231 -3.27 6.68 3.22
N PHE A 232 -4.23 5.85 3.60
CA PHE A 232 -4.00 4.70 4.46
C PHE A 232 -4.60 3.44 3.81
N ARG A 233 -3.76 2.45 3.53
CA ARG A 233 -4.16 1.14 3.05
C ARG A 233 -3.64 0.05 3.97
N LEU A 234 -4.51 -0.88 4.32
CA LEU A 234 -4.19 -2.04 5.13
C LEU A 234 -4.97 -3.25 4.62
N VAL A 235 -4.26 -4.26 4.15
CA VAL A 235 -4.86 -5.46 3.58
C VAL A 235 -4.40 -6.68 4.33
N PHE A 236 -5.36 -7.51 4.74
CA PHE A 236 -5.10 -8.76 5.42
C PHE A 236 -5.36 -9.93 4.48
N MET A 237 -4.32 -10.72 4.19
CA MET A 237 -4.42 -11.81 3.21
C MET A 237 -5.04 -13.08 3.77
N TYR A 238 -4.99 -13.28 5.09
CA TYR A 238 -5.38 -14.56 5.69
C TYR A 238 -6.16 -14.47 7.00
N THR A 239 -6.42 -13.26 7.53
CA THR A 239 -7.17 -13.06 8.78
C THR A 239 -8.07 -11.85 8.67
N GLU A 240 -9.29 -11.93 9.19
CA GLU A 240 -10.17 -10.77 9.36
C GLU A 240 -10.03 -10.24 10.80
N PRO A 241 -9.32 -9.14 11.06
CA PRO A 241 -9.53 -8.42 12.30
C PRO A 241 -10.94 -7.83 12.33
N SER A 242 -11.51 -7.74 13.52
CA SER A 242 -12.71 -6.94 13.75
C SER A 242 -12.42 -5.46 13.50
N ILE A 243 -13.33 -4.78 12.80
CA ILE A 243 -13.32 -3.32 12.62
C ILE A 243 -14.60 -2.81 13.26
N CYS A 244 -14.48 -2.13 14.39
CA CYS A 244 -15.65 -1.59 15.09
C CYS A 244 -15.81 -0.09 14.85
N ASP A 245 -16.97 0.45 15.22
CA ASP A 245 -17.25 1.89 15.16
C ASP A 245 -16.15 2.71 15.85
N GLY A 246 -15.67 2.24 17.02
CA GLY A 246 -14.59 2.89 17.75
C GLY A 246 -13.31 3.04 16.93
N ASP A 247 -12.97 2.06 16.08
CA ASP A 247 -11.79 2.11 15.22
C ASP A 247 -11.96 3.20 14.16
N ILE A 248 -13.11 3.22 13.48
CA ILE A 248 -13.43 4.21 12.44
C ILE A 248 -13.44 5.65 13.02
N LEU A 249 -14.01 5.83 14.20
CA LEU A 249 -14.03 7.13 14.89
C LEU A 249 -12.63 7.61 15.26
N ARG A 250 -11.75 6.70 15.72
CA ARG A 250 -10.35 7.02 16.04
C ARG A 250 -9.55 7.37 14.80
N ILE A 251 -9.74 6.64 13.70
CA ILE A 251 -9.15 6.97 12.39
C ILE A 251 -9.56 8.37 11.96
N GLY A 252 -10.86 8.66 11.95
CA GLY A 252 -11.37 9.98 11.54
C GLY A 252 -10.87 11.12 12.44
N ALA A 253 -10.78 10.87 13.75
CA ALA A 253 -10.23 11.83 14.70
C ALA A 253 -8.72 12.06 14.49
N ALA A 254 -7.97 11.01 14.16
CA ALA A 254 -6.53 11.07 14.04
C ALA A 254 -6.07 11.71 12.74
N TRP A 255 -6.80 11.48 11.65
CA TRP A 255 -6.42 11.83 10.29
C TRP A 255 -7.50 12.68 9.59
N PRO A 256 -7.73 13.93 10.02
CA PRO A 256 -8.76 14.80 9.42
C PRO A 256 -8.48 15.16 7.95
N ARG A 257 -7.26 14.94 7.46
CA ARG A 257 -6.83 15.18 6.07
C ARG A 257 -6.90 13.92 5.20
N LEU A 258 -7.46 12.83 5.70
CA LEU A 258 -7.53 11.56 4.99
C LEU A 258 -8.34 11.71 3.70
N THR A 259 -7.72 11.36 2.58
CA THR A 259 -8.33 11.38 1.24
C THR A 259 -8.64 9.98 0.74
N ARG A 260 -7.91 8.97 1.22
CA ARG A 260 -8.07 7.57 0.87
C ARG A 260 -7.96 6.70 2.11
N LEU A 261 -8.98 5.89 2.37
CA LEU A 261 -8.97 4.84 3.38
C LEU A 261 -9.29 3.52 2.69
N ASN A 262 -8.42 2.53 2.83
CA ASN A 262 -8.64 1.18 2.34
C ASN A 262 -8.29 0.18 3.45
N VAL A 263 -9.29 -0.45 4.04
CA VAL A 263 -9.09 -1.64 4.87
C VAL A 263 -9.79 -2.79 4.17
N ASP A 264 -9.03 -3.83 3.84
CA ASP A 264 -9.51 -4.93 2.99
C ASP A 264 -9.10 -6.28 3.59
N HIS A 265 -9.94 -7.29 3.40
CA HIS A 265 -9.69 -8.67 3.78
C HIS A 265 -9.77 -9.56 2.53
N HIS A 266 -8.64 -10.12 2.11
CA HIS A 266 -8.62 -11.10 1.02
C HIS A 266 -8.96 -12.50 1.55
N THR A 267 -10.19 -12.65 2.02
CA THR A 267 -10.70 -13.87 2.65
C THR A 267 -11.93 -14.39 1.92
N THR A 268 -12.22 -15.68 2.07
CA THR A 268 -13.45 -16.30 1.58
C THR A 268 -14.52 -16.40 2.67
N LYS A 269 -14.27 -15.86 3.87
CA LYS A 269 -15.06 -16.12 5.08
C LYS A 269 -15.63 -14.86 5.73
N TYR A 270 -16.39 -14.08 4.98
CA TYR A 270 -17.14 -12.95 5.55
C TYR A 270 -18.25 -13.39 6.52
N ALA A 271 -18.80 -12.44 7.29
CA ALA A 271 -19.89 -12.59 8.25
C ALA A 271 -19.63 -13.60 9.37
N GLN A 272 -18.41 -13.64 9.89
CA GLN A 272 -18.11 -14.44 11.08
C GLN A 272 -18.81 -13.82 12.31
N PRO A 273 -19.48 -14.62 13.15
CA PRO A 273 -20.28 -14.10 14.27
C PRO A 273 -19.45 -13.38 15.35
N ASP A 274 -18.13 -13.64 15.39
CA ASP A 274 -17.18 -13.04 16.32
C ASP A 274 -16.38 -11.87 15.70
N VAL A 275 -16.63 -11.53 14.44
CA VAL A 275 -16.01 -10.39 13.76
C VAL A 275 -16.98 -9.20 13.82
N ALA A 276 -16.54 -8.12 14.47
CA ALA A 276 -17.29 -6.87 14.47
C ALA A 276 -17.08 -6.14 13.13
N ALA A 277 -18.15 -5.53 12.63
CA ALA A 277 -18.14 -4.66 11.47
C ALA A 277 -18.60 -3.25 11.87
N PRO A 278 -18.14 -2.19 11.19
CA PRO A 278 -18.60 -0.84 11.46
C PRO A 278 -20.07 -0.68 11.04
N SER A 279 -20.80 0.15 11.77
CA SER A 279 -22.15 0.59 11.43
C SER A 279 -22.13 1.67 10.37
N LEU A 280 -23.28 1.88 9.71
CA LEU A 280 -23.44 3.01 8.79
C LEU A 280 -23.24 4.36 9.49
N SER A 281 -23.61 4.47 10.77
CA SER A 281 -23.40 5.68 11.58
C SER A 281 -21.91 6.03 11.70
N ALA A 282 -21.04 5.05 11.88
CA ALA A 282 -19.59 5.27 11.92
C ALA A 282 -19.03 5.80 10.59
N ILE A 283 -19.59 5.35 9.45
CA ILE A 283 -19.17 5.82 8.12
C ILE A 283 -19.59 7.28 7.88
N VAL A 284 -20.81 7.66 8.29
CA VAL A 284 -21.27 9.06 8.24
C VAL A 284 -20.38 9.96 9.10
N GLU A 285 -20.03 9.49 10.30
CA GLU A 285 -19.18 10.23 11.23
C GLU A 285 -17.73 10.33 10.74
N LEU A 286 -17.21 9.30 10.07
CA LEU A 286 -15.91 9.36 9.38
C LEU A 286 -15.91 10.45 8.30
N ALA A 287 -16.94 10.48 7.45
CA ALA A 287 -17.08 11.49 6.40
C ALA A 287 -17.13 12.91 6.99
N ARG A 288 -17.81 13.10 8.12
CA ARG A 288 -17.83 14.39 8.81
C ARG A 288 -16.45 14.83 9.30
N ARG A 289 -15.62 13.89 9.77
CA ARG A 289 -14.27 14.17 10.29
C ARG A 289 -13.21 14.29 9.20
N CYS A 290 -13.42 13.63 8.06
CA CYS A 290 -12.50 13.60 6.92
C CYS A 290 -13.18 14.18 5.67
N PRO A 291 -13.42 15.50 5.62
CA PRO A 291 -14.18 16.13 4.52
C PRO A 291 -13.53 16.00 3.14
N ALA A 292 -12.24 15.66 3.09
CA ALA A 292 -11.48 15.44 1.86
C ALA A 292 -11.48 13.96 1.41
N LEU A 293 -12.19 13.06 2.10
CA LEU A 293 -12.21 11.63 1.78
C LEU A 293 -12.89 11.40 0.42
N THR A 294 -12.15 10.82 -0.52
CA THR A 294 -12.63 10.55 -1.89
C THR A 294 -12.72 9.06 -2.21
N PHE A 295 -12.03 8.22 -1.43
CA PHE A 295 -11.96 6.78 -1.61
C PHE A 295 -12.08 6.08 -0.25
N LEU A 296 -13.07 5.21 -0.11
CA LEU A 296 -13.29 4.40 1.08
C LEU A 296 -13.53 2.94 0.68
N VAL A 297 -12.74 2.03 1.24
CA VAL A 297 -12.95 0.58 1.17
C VAL A 297 -12.93 0.05 2.60
N ILE A 298 -13.96 -0.72 2.93
CA ILE A 298 -14.08 -1.47 4.18
C ILE A 298 -14.58 -2.88 3.85
N PRO A 299 -14.20 -3.91 4.60
CA PRO A 299 -14.53 -5.27 4.23
C PRO A 299 -16.01 -5.58 4.52
N GLU A 300 -16.52 -5.12 5.65
CA GLU A 300 -17.88 -5.44 6.10
C GLU A 300 -18.60 -4.21 6.63
N LEU A 301 -19.94 -4.25 6.60
CA LEU A 301 -20.80 -3.24 7.19
C LEU A 301 -21.94 -3.91 7.97
N ASP A 302 -22.17 -3.44 9.19
CA ASP A 302 -23.29 -3.85 10.02
C ASP A 302 -24.52 -2.94 9.78
N PRO A 303 -25.61 -3.45 9.19
CA PRO A 303 -26.79 -2.65 8.93
C PRO A 303 -27.76 -2.56 10.12
N ARG A 304 -27.48 -3.22 11.25
CA ARG A 304 -28.43 -3.29 12.39
C ARG A 304 -28.62 -1.95 13.10
N ALA A 305 -27.66 -1.04 12.99
CA ALA A 305 -27.67 0.26 13.65
C ALA A 305 -27.68 1.41 12.63
N LEU A 306 -28.78 1.54 11.88
CA LEU A 306 -28.98 2.66 10.96
C LEU A 306 -29.30 3.94 11.73
N PRO A 307 -28.69 5.09 11.40
CA PRO A 307 -29.09 6.36 11.96
C PRO A 307 -30.50 6.74 11.47
N GLU A 308 -31.26 7.45 12.30
CA GLU A 308 -32.55 8.00 11.89
C GLU A 308 -32.38 8.90 10.67
N GLN A 309 -33.12 8.63 9.59
CA GLN A 309 -32.94 9.34 8.32
C GLN A 309 -33.08 10.86 8.46
N SER A 310 -33.98 11.33 9.34
CA SER A 310 -34.20 12.74 9.64
C SER A 310 -33.00 13.40 10.33
N ALA A 311 -32.25 12.63 11.14
CA ALA A 311 -31.08 13.10 11.88
C ALA A 311 -29.79 13.12 11.03
N VAL A 312 -29.77 12.43 9.89
CA VAL A 312 -28.60 12.41 9.00
C VAL A 312 -28.51 13.75 8.24
N PRO A 313 -27.43 14.53 8.41
CA PRO A 313 -27.26 15.77 7.65
C PRO A 313 -27.03 15.50 6.17
N ALA A 314 -27.53 16.38 5.30
CA ALA A 314 -27.16 16.39 3.89
C ALA A 314 -25.75 16.97 3.74
N LEU A 315 -24.74 16.13 3.93
CA LEU A 315 -23.34 16.59 3.95
C LEU A 315 -22.84 17.04 2.57
N GLY A 316 -23.41 16.52 1.47
CA GLY A 316 -22.89 16.79 0.12
C GLY A 316 -21.43 16.35 -0.04
N HIS A 317 -21.04 15.28 0.66
CA HIS A 317 -19.65 14.90 0.83
C HIS A 317 -19.02 14.46 -0.50
N ALA A 318 -17.73 14.79 -0.70
CA ALA A 318 -16.99 14.59 -1.95
C ALA A 318 -16.53 13.13 -2.19
N LEU A 319 -17.11 12.15 -1.48
CA LEU A 319 -16.71 10.75 -1.63
C LEU A 319 -17.07 10.28 -3.05
N ARG A 320 -16.09 9.75 -3.77
CA ARG A 320 -16.25 9.30 -5.17
C ARG A 320 -16.30 7.80 -5.29
N THR A 321 -15.63 7.08 -4.40
CA THR A 321 -15.56 5.62 -4.44
C THR A 321 -15.80 5.06 -3.05
N LEU A 322 -16.79 4.18 -2.94
CA LEU A 322 -17.16 3.45 -1.73
C LEU A 322 -17.32 1.98 -2.11
N ALA A 323 -16.45 1.12 -1.60
CA ALA A 323 -16.57 -0.32 -1.75
C ALA A 323 -16.76 -0.96 -0.37
N ILE A 324 -17.71 -1.89 -0.31
CA ILE A 324 -18.01 -2.70 0.85
C ILE A 324 -18.13 -4.13 0.34
N ASP A 325 -17.26 -5.03 0.80
CA ASP A 325 -17.26 -6.40 0.27
C ASP A 325 -18.46 -7.22 0.75
N ASN A 326 -18.96 -6.93 1.95
CA ASN A 326 -20.08 -7.64 2.53
C ASN A 326 -20.97 -6.77 3.44
N VAL A 327 -22.28 -7.03 3.42
CA VAL A 327 -23.24 -6.42 4.36
C VAL A 327 -23.81 -7.53 5.23
N LEU A 328 -23.70 -7.39 6.56
CA LEU A 328 -24.06 -8.45 7.50
C LEU A 328 -25.59 -8.70 7.54
N PRO A 329 -26.04 -9.96 7.70
CA PRO A 329 -27.46 -10.28 7.90
C PRO A 329 -27.98 -9.84 9.28
N PRO A 330 -29.31 -9.71 9.46
CA PRO A 330 -30.37 -9.96 8.47
C PRO A 330 -30.55 -8.79 7.50
N LEU A 331 -30.80 -9.12 6.23
CA LEU A 331 -31.05 -8.14 5.18
C LEU A 331 -32.53 -8.21 4.76
N SER A 332 -33.19 -7.06 4.73
CA SER A 332 -34.52 -6.89 4.16
C SER A 332 -34.47 -5.79 3.10
N SER A 333 -35.44 -5.80 2.18
CA SER A 333 -35.55 -4.74 1.17
C SER A 333 -35.65 -3.35 1.81
N GLN A 334 -36.31 -3.24 2.96
CA GLN A 334 -36.41 -1.97 3.69
C GLN A 334 -35.04 -1.49 4.19
N VAL A 335 -34.23 -2.39 4.75
CA VAL A 335 -32.87 -2.06 5.21
C VAL A 335 -32.02 -1.53 4.06
N PHE A 336 -32.09 -2.14 2.87
CA PHE A 336 -31.35 -1.65 1.71
C PHE A 336 -31.82 -0.27 1.24
N ILE A 337 -33.13 -0.03 1.25
CA ILE A 337 -33.70 1.29 0.91
C ILE A 337 -33.24 2.35 1.92
N ASP A 338 -33.27 2.03 3.21
CA ASP A 338 -32.86 2.96 4.27
C ASP A 338 -31.37 3.29 4.16
N MET A 339 -30.52 2.27 3.95
CA MET A 339 -29.10 2.45 3.70
C MET A 339 -28.82 3.30 2.45
N ALA A 340 -29.45 2.98 1.32
CA ALA A 340 -29.30 3.73 0.08
C ALA A 340 -29.72 5.19 0.25
N THR A 341 -30.83 5.45 0.95
CA THR A 341 -31.33 6.80 1.23
C THR A 341 -30.32 7.61 2.07
N ILE A 342 -29.78 7.00 3.12
CA ILE A 342 -28.78 7.63 4.00
C ILE A 342 -27.49 7.92 3.21
N LEU A 343 -26.98 6.93 2.48
CA LEU A 343 -25.75 7.06 1.71
C LEU A 343 -25.88 8.07 0.58
N ASP A 344 -27.01 8.10 -0.12
CA ASP A 344 -27.27 9.05 -1.19
C ASP A 344 -27.39 10.49 -0.67
N ARG A 345 -27.95 10.67 0.52
CA ARG A 345 -28.00 11.98 1.20
C ARG A 345 -26.62 12.47 1.65
N VAL A 346 -25.77 11.56 2.12
CA VAL A 346 -24.43 11.89 2.63
C VAL A 346 -23.42 12.03 1.49
N PHE A 347 -23.46 11.12 0.51
CA PHE A 347 -22.55 10.99 -0.63
C PHE A 347 -23.30 11.09 -1.97
N PRO A 348 -23.98 12.22 -2.27
CA PRO A 348 -24.75 12.38 -3.51
C PRO A 348 -23.89 12.39 -4.78
N SER A 349 -22.58 12.35 -4.61
CA SER A 349 -21.52 12.52 -5.59
C SER A 349 -20.72 11.23 -5.86
N LEU A 350 -21.21 10.11 -5.34
CA LEU A 350 -20.59 8.79 -5.45
C LEU A 350 -20.65 8.26 -6.89
N ASP A 351 -19.52 7.81 -7.43
CA ASP A 351 -19.45 7.15 -8.74
C ASP A 351 -19.86 5.68 -8.59
N LEU A 352 -21.15 5.42 -8.86
CA LEU A 352 -21.75 4.10 -8.68
C LEU A 352 -21.22 3.06 -9.67
N LYS A 353 -20.80 3.48 -10.88
CA LYS A 353 -20.21 2.56 -11.86
C LYS A 353 -18.86 2.06 -11.37
N LYS A 354 -18.02 2.98 -10.88
CA LYS A 354 -16.73 2.60 -10.30
C LYS A 354 -16.90 1.79 -9.02
N ALA A 355 -17.87 2.14 -8.17
CA ALA A 355 -18.17 1.35 -6.97
C ALA A 355 -18.59 -0.08 -7.33
N LEU A 356 -19.45 -0.27 -8.33
CA LEU A 356 -19.88 -1.58 -8.83
C LEU A 356 -18.71 -2.44 -9.36
N LEU A 357 -17.71 -1.82 -10.00
CA LEU A 357 -16.51 -2.53 -10.49
C LEU A 357 -15.60 -3.05 -9.36
N LEU A 358 -15.71 -2.50 -8.16
CA LEU A 358 -14.90 -2.89 -7.01
C LEU A 358 -15.60 -3.92 -6.13
N VAL A 359 -16.87 -4.26 -6.41
CA VAL A 359 -17.60 -5.20 -5.56
C VAL A 359 -17.08 -6.62 -5.77
N GLY A 360 -16.54 -7.20 -4.71
CA GLY A 360 -16.12 -8.59 -4.68
C GLY A 360 -17.29 -9.57 -4.88
N PRO A 361 -16.99 -10.87 -5.11
CA PRO A 361 -18.00 -11.89 -5.39
C PRO A 361 -19.03 -12.09 -4.26
N TYR A 362 -18.74 -11.61 -3.04
CA TYR A 362 -19.60 -11.73 -1.87
C TYR A 362 -20.51 -10.52 -1.63
N GLY A 363 -20.32 -9.42 -2.37
CA GLY A 363 -21.01 -8.15 -2.12
C GLY A 363 -22.42 -8.04 -2.69
N LYS A 364 -23.19 -9.13 -2.78
CA LYS A 364 -24.55 -9.10 -3.38
C LYS A 364 -25.46 -8.06 -2.73
N GLY A 365 -25.50 -8.03 -1.39
CA GLY A 365 -26.31 -7.04 -0.66
C GLY A 365 -25.83 -5.59 -0.92
N TRP A 366 -24.53 -5.40 -1.12
CA TRP A 366 -23.97 -4.09 -1.47
C TRP A 366 -24.34 -3.66 -2.90
N VAL A 367 -24.37 -4.58 -3.86
CA VAL A 367 -24.86 -4.32 -5.23
C VAL A 367 -26.31 -3.79 -5.22
N ASP A 368 -27.18 -4.37 -4.38
CA ASP A 368 -28.57 -3.93 -4.28
C ASP A 368 -28.69 -2.51 -3.72
N VAL A 369 -27.88 -2.17 -2.72
CA VAL A 369 -27.78 -0.79 -2.19
C VAL A 369 -27.30 0.19 -3.27
N LEU A 370 -26.24 -0.15 -4.02
CA LEU A 370 -25.71 0.71 -5.09
C LEU A 370 -26.73 0.93 -6.22
N ARG A 371 -27.51 -0.08 -6.59
CA ARG A 371 -28.58 0.04 -7.59
C ARG A 371 -29.72 0.95 -7.13
N LEU A 372 -30.11 0.86 -5.85
CA LEU A 372 -31.10 1.75 -5.26
C LEU A 372 -30.60 3.20 -5.26
N MET A 373 -29.33 3.43 -4.92
CA MET A 373 -28.71 4.76 -5.02
C MET A 373 -28.69 5.26 -6.47
N GLU A 374 -28.44 4.41 -7.46
CA GLU A 374 -28.46 4.79 -8.88
C GLU A 374 -29.84 5.31 -9.30
N ALA A 375 -30.90 4.61 -8.90
CA ALA A 375 -32.26 5.05 -9.13
C ALA A 375 -32.56 6.42 -8.48
N MET A 376 -32.09 6.63 -7.24
CA MET A 376 -32.24 7.91 -6.53
C MET A 376 -31.50 9.06 -7.23
N GLN A 377 -30.25 8.82 -7.66
CA GLN A 377 -29.44 9.80 -8.39
C GLN A 377 -30.09 10.19 -9.73
N LEU A 378 -30.60 9.22 -10.49
CA LEU A 378 -31.34 9.46 -11.72
C LEU A 378 -32.62 10.27 -11.47
N GLY A 379 -33.36 9.95 -10.39
CA GLY A 379 -34.55 10.69 -10.00
C GLY A 379 -34.27 12.17 -9.74
N ARG A 380 -33.18 12.50 -9.04
CA ARG A 380 -32.76 13.90 -8.81
C ARG A 380 -32.33 14.61 -10.08
N ALA A 381 -31.55 13.95 -10.93
CA ALA A 381 -31.10 14.54 -12.19
C ALA A 381 -32.29 14.91 -13.08
N ASN A 382 -33.28 14.01 -13.20
CA ASN A 382 -34.51 14.27 -13.93
C ASN A 382 -35.33 15.40 -13.27
N GLY A 383 -35.48 15.38 -11.95
CA GLY A 383 -36.21 16.42 -11.21
C GLY A 383 -35.60 17.82 -11.38
N ALA A 384 -34.28 17.93 -11.37
CA ALA A 384 -33.58 19.19 -11.64
C ALA A 384 -33.84 19.69 -13.08
N MET A 385 -33.76 18.79 -14.06
CA MET A 385 -34.05 19.13 -15.46
C MET A 385 -35.49 19.62 -15.66
N TYR A 386 -36.48 18.99 -15.00
CA TYR A 386 -37.87 19.45 -15.05
C TYR A 386 -38.05 20.83 -14.42
N ALA A 387 -37.39 21.11 -13.29
CA ALA A 387 -37.44 22.42 -12.63
C ALA A 387 -36.80 23.53 -13.48
N ASP A 388 -35.79 23.20 -14.29
CA ASP A 388 -35.18 24.14 -15.25
C ASP A 388 -36.15 24.44 -16.40
N LEU A 389 -36.76 23.41 -17.00
CA LEU A 389 -37.75 23.59 -18.08
C LEU A 389 -38.96 24.43 -17.64
N GLN A 390 -39.40 24.30 -16.39
CA GLN A 390 -40.49 25.13 -15.86
C GLN A 390 -40.07 26.59 -15.73
N ARG A 391 -38.85 26.87 -15.24
CA ARG A 391 -38.31 28.24 -15.13
C ARG A 391 -38.16 28.90 -16.50
N ASP A 392 -37.73 28.15 -17.51
CA ASP A 392 -37.59 28.67 -18.89
C ASP A 392 -38.94 28.96 -19.56
N SER A 393 -40.01 28.29 -19.14
CA SER A 393 -41.36 28.54 -19.68
C SER A 393 -42.06 29.76 -19.07
N GLU A 394 -41.56 30.26 -17.93
CA GLU A 394 -42.10 31.42 -17.21
C GLU A 394 -41.36 32.73 -17.54
N ALA A 395 -40.22 32.65 -18.24
CA ALA A 395 -39.40 33.78 -18.70
C ALA A 395 -39.76 34.18 -20.14
#